data_AF-A0A3D0VWU7-F1
#
_entry.id   AF-A0A3D0VWU7-F1
#
_cell.length_a   1.000
_cell.length_b   1.000
_cell.length_c   1.000
_cell.angle_alpha   90.00
_cell.angle_beta   90.00
_cell.angle_gamma   90.00
#
_symmetry.space_group_name_H-M   'P 1'
#
loop_
_entity.id
_entity.type
_entity.pdbx_description
1 polymer ?
#
loop_
_entity_poly.entity_id
_entity_poly.type
_entity_poly.pdbx_seq_one_letter_code
_entity_poly.pdbx_strand_id
1 'polypeptide(L)'
;MIFLLFLLNCGGSAFDAVSTKDIPISSEEDMYEEEGDFFISRDVLNAVINNSVEDFEEAIEDNENLVAINYADYNVGRYGAGVNTILHVICNTDNIDKIAFFQAIRRVDSGSFLKMLSRSNGQDMFPADFLIMNEDSRALAFLVELGVTKDSGITKKIIKREIKNLVANGRKDMFTVLEAAYAKSMPGVSEKGGEMIPESYSLYREKDKDGRDAIYYAVSFGNVDMVEFLISKFVNLNVNYGSSFYGFGKHIKDVWKKANFPNKGSSKQVYDLISKNQGKPAYK
;
A
#
# COMPACT_ATOMS: atom_id res chain seq x y z
N MET A 1 20.00 19.70 14.53
CA MET A 1 19.75 18.31 14.96
C MET A 1 18.48 17.79 14.28
N ILE A 2 18.56 17.59 12.97
CA ILE A 2 17.46 17.31 12.01
C ILE A 2 17.58 15.86 11.46
N PHE A 3 18.49 15.05 12.02
CA PHE A 3 18.86 13.73 11.51
C PHE A 3 17.90 12.58 11.84
N LEU A 4 16.88 12.78 12.69
CA LEU A 4 16.06 11.66 13.17
C LEU A 4 15.05 11.14 12.12
N LEU A 5 14.63 11.94 11.14
CA LEU A 5 13.75 11.48 10.05
C LEU A 5 14.51 10.72 8.95
N PHE A 6 15.85 10.81 8.92
CA PHE A 6 16.67 10.12 7.91
C PHE A 6 16.92 8.64 8.23
N LEU A 7 16.72 8.22 9.49
CA LEU A 7 17.08 6.87 9.94
C LEU A 7 15.94 5.85 9.88
N LEU A 8 14.70 6.27 9.64
CA LEU A 8 13.55 5.36 9.64
C LEU A 8 13.36 4.59 8.31
N ASN A 9 14.19 4.79 7.28
CA ASN A 9 13.99 4.14 5.98
C ASN A 9 15.21 3.42 5.37
N CYS A 10 16.21 3.06 6.18
CA CYS A 10 17.36 2.28 5.71
C CYS A 10 17.46 0.94 6.46
N GLY A 11 16.57 0.00 6.13
CA GLY A 11 16.80 -1.42 6.35
C GLY A 11 17.91 -1.92 5.40
N GLY A 12 19.17 -1.64 5.71
CA GLY A 12 20.32 -2.04 4.91
C GLY A 12 21.65 -1.78 5.64
N SER A 13 22.49 -2.81 5.68
CA SER A 13 23.71 -2.95 6.49
C SER A 13 24.82 -1.89 6.28
N ALA A 14 25.46 -1.54 7.42
CA ALA A 14 26.83 -1.02 7.61
C ALA A 14 27.23 0.29 6.90
N PHE A 15 27.25 1.38 7.67
CA PHE A 15 28.06 2.56 7.37
C PHE A 15 28.83 3.02 8.62
N ASP A 16 30.13 3.24 8.44
CA ASP A 16 31.06 3.69 9.46
C ASP A 16 30.79 5.14 9.90
N ALA A 17 30.99 5.40 11.19
CA ALA A 17 30.74 6.67 11.84
C ALA A 17 31.71 7.78 11.35
N VAL A 18 31.16 8.89 10.87
CA VAL A 18 31.92 10.12 10.58
C VAL A 18 31.88 11.04 11.81
N SER A 19 33.07 11.46 12.25
CA SER A 19 33.31 12.34 13.40
C SER A 19 32.83 13.78 13.15
N THR A 20 32.02 14.32 14.05
CA THR A 20 31.32 15.61 13.94
C THR A 20 32.07 16.81 14.53
N LYS A 21 33.42 16.83 14.50
CA LYS A 21 34.18 17.80 15.33
C LYS A 21 34.39 19.21 14.79
N ASP A 22 34.13 19.52 13.51
CA ASP A 22 34.50 20.84 12.97
C ASP A 22 33.42 21.42 12.03
N ILE A 23 32.33 21.96 12.59
CA ILE A 23 31.42 22.85 11.84
C ILE A 23 31.34 24.19 12.60
N PRO A 24 31.69 25.31 11.97
CA PRO A 24 31.59 26.62 12.60
C PRO A 24 30.13 27.05 12.72
N ILE A 25 29.74 27.39 13.95
CA ILE A 25 28.43 27.98 14.25
C ILE A 25 28.57 29.49 14.01
N SER A 26 27.99 30.00 12.92
CA SER A 26 27.80 31.44 12.72
C SER A 26 26.59 31.90 13.54
N SER A 27 26.76 32.97 14.31
CA SER A 27 25.73 33.60 15.12
C SER A 27 24.70 34.33 14.23
N GLU A 28 23.51 33.75 14.08
CA GLU A 28 22.31 34.39 13.55
C GLU A 28 21.38 34.68 14.73
N GLU A 29 21.24 35.95 15.12
CA GLU A 29 20.40 36.36 16.27
C GLU A 29 19.16 37.17 15.87
N ASP A 30 18.88 37.39 14.58
CA ASP A 30 17.77 38.26 14.17
C ASP A 30 16.95 37.68 13.00
N MET A 31 16.19 36.59 13.18
CA MET A 31 15.15 36.21 12.20
C MET A 31 14.09 35.14 12.55
N TYR A 32 13.53 34.97 13.76
CA TYR A 32 12.52 33.90 13.94
C TYR A 32 11.35 34.21 14.89
N GLU A 33 10.28 34.83 14.37
CA GLU A 33 8.92 34.73 14.97
C GLU A 33 8.11 33.54 14.39
N GLU A 34 8.63 32.79 13.40
CA GLU A 34 7.99 31.58 12.85
C GLU A 34 8.37 30.28 13.60
N GLU A 35 9.11 30.36 14.71
CA GLU A 35 9.58 29.17 15.44
C GLU A 35 8.45 28.39 16.15
N GLY A 36 7.33 29.04 16.49
CA GLY A 36 6.24 28.44 17.27
C GLY A 36 5.61 27.21 16.60
N ASP A 37 5.28 27.30 15.31
CA ASP A 37 4.64 26.19 14.57
C ASP A 37 5.59 25.00 14.36
N PHE A 38 6.90 25.26 14.33
CA PHE A 38 7.91 24.21 14.17
C PHE A 38 8.02 23.32 15.41
N PHE A 39 7.99 23.91 16.62
CA PHE A 39 8.10 23.15 17.86
C PHE A 39 6.89 22.24 18.10
N ILE A 40 5.67 22.73 17.85
CA ILE A 40 4.46 21.96 18.12
C ILE A 40 4.34 20.75 17.16
N SER A 41 4.82 20.89 15.92
CA SER A 41 4.89 19.76 14.98
C SER A 41 5.79 18.62 15.48
N ARG A 42 6.78 18.93 16.34
CA ARG A 42 7.75 17.96 16.84
C ARG A 42 7.15 17.03 17.88
N ASP A 43 6.27 17.52 18.75
CA ASP A 43 5.67 16.72 19.82
C ASP A 43 4.73 15.67 19.24
N VAL A 44 3.89 16.05 18.27
CA VAL A 44 3.05 15.13 17.50
C VAL A 44 3.88 14.03 16.83
N LEU A 45 4.99 14.39 16.17
CA LEU A 45 5.86 13.42 15.50
C LEU A 45 6.57 12.50 16.49
N ASN A 46 7.06 13.03 17.62
CA ASN A 46 7.68 12.23 18.67
C ASN A 46 6.68 11.23 19.25
N ALA A 47 5.43 11.65 19.48
CA ALA A 47 4.38 10.78 19.97
C ALA A 47 4.09 9.62 18.99
N VAL A 48 4.00 9.90 17.69
CA VAL A 48 3.86 8.85 16.65
C VAL A 48 5.06 7.89 16.67
N ILE A 49 6.29 8.42 16.66
CA ILE A 49 7.53 7.61 16.65
C ILE A 49 7.62 6.73 17.90
N ASN A 50 7.21 7.25 19.06
CA ASN A 50 7.21 6.53 20.32
C ASN A 50 5.97 5.64 20.51
N ASN A 51 5.07 5.58 19.53
CA ASN A 51 3.79 4.86 19.60
C ASN A 51 2.97 5.26 20.85
N SER A 52 3.05 6.53 21.25
CA SER A 52 2.34 7.08 22.40
C SER A 52 1.07 7.79 21.93
N VAL A 53 -0.07 7.09 22.01
CA VAL A 53 -1.36 7.65 21.57
C VAL A 53 -1.83 8.75 22.54
N GLU A 54 -1.52 8.62 23.83
CA GLU A 54 -1.87 9.60 24.86
C GLU A 54 -1.15 10.93 24.62
N ASP A 55 0.17 10.92 24.48
CA ASP A 55 0.95 12.14 24.18
C ASP A 55 0.54 12.75 22.84
N PHE A 56 0.14 11.91 21.88
CA PHE A 56 -0.35 12.38 20.59
C PHE A 56 -1.68 13.09 20.72
N GLU A 57 -2.62 12.54 21.50
CA GLU A 57 -3.92 13.14 21.77
C GLU A 57 -3.78 14.48 22.48
N GLU A 58 -2.99 14.53 23.55
CA GLU A 58 -2.68 15.77 24.28
C GLU A 58 -2.17 16.84 23.31
N ALA A 59 -1.18 16.49 22.47
CA ALA A 59 -0.60 17.43 21.51
C ALA A 59 -1.60 17.96 20.47
N ILE A 60 -2.52 17.13 19.96
CA ILE A 60 -3.50 17.57 18.95
C ILE A 60 -4.75 18.22 19.54
N GLU A 61 -5.07 17.96 20.82
CA GLU A 61 -6.16 18.64 21.54
C GLU A 61 -5.78 20.08 21.88
N ASP A 62 -4.52 20.32 22.24
CA ASP A 62 -4.00 21.66 22.51
C ASP A 62 -3.93 22.54 21.24
N ASN A 63 -3.87 21.93 20.06
CA ASN A 63 -3.84 22.64 18.78
C ASN A 63 -4.43 21.83 17.63
N GLU A 64 -5.73 22.01 17.39
CA GLU A 64 -6.47 21.32 16.32
C GLU A 64 -5.88 21.53 14.92
N ASN A 65 -5.16 22.63 14.68
CA ASN A 65 -4.56 22.92 13.38
C ASN A 65 -3.47 21.92 13.01
N LEU A 66 -2.85 21.23 13.98
CA LEU A 66 -1.83 20.20 13.74
C LEU A 66 -2.35 19.01 12.94
N VAL A 67 -3.65 18.75 12.97
CA VAL A 67 -4.24 17.71 12.12
C VAL A 67 -4.26 18.16 10.65
N ALA A 68 -4.38 19.46 10.40
CA ALA A 68 -4.47 20.05 9.07
C ALA A 68 -3.10 20.43 8.48
N ILE A 69 -2.03 20.49 9.28
CA ILE A 69 -0.72 20.88 8.78
C ILE A 69 -0.12 19.85 7.83
N ASN A 70 0.79 20.39 7.05
CA ASN A 70 1.54 19.72 6.01
C ASN A 70 2.93 19.43 6.55
N TYR A 71 3.27 18.15 6.67
CA TYR A 71 4.58 17.68 7.09
C TYR A 71 5.48 17.56 5.87
N ALA A 72 6.66 18.19 5.93
CA ALA A 72 7.62 18.12 4.85
C ALA A 72 8.15 16.69 4.71
N ASP A 73 8.13 16.18 3.48
CA ASP A 73 8.86 14.97 3.10
C ASP A 73 10.33 15.35 2.90
N TYR A 74 11.18 14.97 3.84
CA TYR A 74 12.63 15.21 3.73
C TYR A 74 13.35 14.11 2.93
N ASN A 75 12.65 13.05 2.51
CA ASN A 75 13.24 11.99 1.68
C ASN A 75 13.32 12.35 0.19
N VAL A 76 12.94 13.57 -0.20
CA VAL A 76 12.97 13.95 -1.61
C VAL A 76 14.31 14.58 -1.96
N GLY A 77 15.09 13.85 -2.75
CA GLY A 77 16.11 14.43 -3.62
C GLY A 77 15.50 15.38 -4.67
N ARG A 78 16.10 15.45 -5.87
CA ARG A 78 15.80 16.42 -6.97
C ARG A 78 14.33 16.64 -7.41
N TYR A 79 13.33 15.97 -6.83
CA TYR A 79 11.92 16.04 -7.23
C TYR A 79 11.05 16.96 -6.36
N GLY A 80 11.65 17.74 -5.45
CA GLY A 80 10.97 18.77 -4.65
C GLY A 80 10.36 18.21 -3.37
N ALA A 81 10.35 19.01 -2.29
CA ALA A 81 9.79 18.60 -1.01
C ALA A 81 8.33 18.18 -1.18
N GLY A 82 8.05 16.90 -0.97
CA GLY A 82 6.69 16.36 -0.96
C GLY A 82 5.97 16.85 0.29
N VAL A 83 4.65 16.97 0.21
CA VAL A 83 3.84 17.40 1.34
C VAL A 83 3.04 16.22 1.84
N ASN A 84 3.32 15.76 3.05
CA ASN A 84 2.62 14.67 3.71
C ASN A 84 1.59 15.23 4.70
N THR A 85 0.46 14.56 4.85
CA THR A 85 -0.43 14.81 6.00
C THR A 85 0.00 13.93 7.17
N ILE A 86 -0.52 14.18 8.38
CA ILE A 86 -0.23 13.31 9.52
C ILE A 86 -0.64 11.85 9.27
N LEU A 87 -1.69 11.59 8.47
CA LEU A 87 -2.06 10.23 8.08
C LEU A 87 -1.02 9.54 7.21
N HIS A 88 -0.33 10.27 6.33
CA HIS A 88 0.76 9.68 5.55
C HIS A 88 1.90 9.27 6.47
N VAL A 89 2.24 10.11 7.46
CA VAL A 89 3.26 9.82 8.47
C VAL A 89 2.91 8.56 9.27
N ILE A 90 1.69 8.50 9.82
CA ILE A 90 1.20 7.33 10.58
C ILE A 90 1.18 6.07 9.72
N CYS A 91 0.66 6.15 8.48
CA CYS A 91 0.58 4.97 7.61
C CYS A 91 1.97 4.45 7.20
N ASN A 92 2.95 5.33 7.07
CA ASN A 92 4.32 5.00 6.72
C ASN A 92 5.19 4.60 7.93
N THR A 93 4.70 4.79 9.16
CA THR A 93 5.47 4.43 10.36
C THR A 93 5.21 2.97 10.74
N ASP A 94 6.30 2.23 10.90
CA ASP A 94 6.26 0.83 11.29
C ASP A 94 6.05 0.64 12.80
N ASN A 95 5.48 -0.50 13.19
CA ASN A 95 5.34 -0.93 14.59
C ASN A 95 4.54 0.00 15.52
N ILE A 96 3.62 0.80 14.96
CA ILE A 96 2.68 1.62 15.74
C ILE A 96 1.24 1.11 15.65
N ASP A 97 0.41 1.44 16.64
CA ASP A 97 -1.03 1.16 16.61
C ASP A 97 -1.77 2.19 15.76
N LYS A 98 -1.66 2.04 14.43
CA LYS A 98 -2.24 2.98 13.45
C LYS A 98 -3.73 3.22 13.68
N ILE A 99 -4.49 2.21 14.12
CA ILE A 99 -5.94 2.34 14.34
C ILE A 99 -6.20 3.27 15.53
N ALA A 100 -5.44 3.15 16.62
CA ALA A 100 -5.57 4.04 17.76
C ALA A 100 -5.27 5.50 17.38
N PHE A 101 -4.22 5.76 16.61
CA PHE A 101 -3.93 7.09 16.08
C PHE A 101 -5.03 7.61 15.13
N PHE A 102 -5.58 6.77 14.25
CA PHE A 102 -6.70 7.18 13.40
C PHE A 102 -7.94 7.57 14.21
N GLN A 103 -8.20 6.84 15.30
CA GLN A 103 -9.31 7.15 16.20
C GLN A 103 -9.08 8.46 16.96
N ALA A 104 -7.87 8.72 17.45
CA ALA A 104 -7.47 9.97 18.08
C ALA A 104 -7.74 11.17 17.15
N ILE A 105 -7.20 11.13 15.92
CA ILE A 105 -7.41 12.21 14.94
C ILE A 105 -8.90 12.41 14.64
N ARG A 106 -9.65 11.31 14.46
CA ARG A 106 -11.08 11.38 14.15
C ARG A 106 -11.91 11.95 15.30
N ARG A 107 -11.51 11.74 16.56
CA ARG A 107 -12.15 12.33 17.74
C ARG A 107 -12.02 13.85 17.75
N VAL A 108 -10.81 14.35 17.47
CA VAL A 108 -10.50 15.79 17.46
C VAL A 108 -11.11 16.49 16.24
N ASP A 109 -10.84 15.98 15.03
CA ASP A 109 -11.38 16.54 13.79
C ASP A 109 -11.71 15.46 12.75
N SER A 110 -12.91 14.90 12.87
CA SER A 110 -13.43 13.93 11.90
C SER A 110 -13.53 14.49 10.48
N GLY A 111 -13.70 15.80 10.30
CA GLY A 111 -13.85 16.42 8.98
C GLY A 111 -12.53 16.45 8.23
N SER A 112 -11.47 16.93 8.89
CA SER A 112 -10.11 16.91 8.33
C SER A 112 -9.59 15.49 8.16
N PHE A 113 -9.87 14.59 9.10
CA PHE A 113 -9.53 13.18 8.96
C PHE A 113 -10.06 12.58 7.64
N LEU A 114 -11.35 12.76 7.34
CA LEU A 114 -11.96 12.24 6.10
C LEU A 114 -11.36 12.90 4.85
N LYS A 115 -11.09 14.21 4.87
CA LYS A 115 -10.41 14.90 3.75
C LYS A 115 -9.02 14.34 3.48
N MET A 116 -8.27 14.00 4.54
CA MET A 116 -6.94 13.43 4.42
C MET A 116 -6.92 12.04 3.77
N LEU A 117 -7.98 11.23 3.93
CA LEU A 117 -8.07 9.90 3.30
C LEU A 117 -8.01 9.96 1.77
N SER A 118 -8.57 11.03 1.19
CA SER A 118 -8.59 11.28 -0.24
C SER A 118 -7.51 12.23 -0.73
N ARG A 119 -6.60 12.65 0.15
CA ARG A 119 -5.52 13.59 -0.20
C ARG A 119 -4.26 12.80 -0.51
N SER A 120 -3.72 12.95 -1.72
CA SER A 120 -2.41 12.40 -2.06
C SER A 120 -1.29 13.34 -1.59
N ASN A 121 -0.12 12.78 -1.34
CA ASN A 121 1.10 13.55 -1.11
C ASN A 121 1.76 14.01 -2.43
N GLY A 122 2.95 14.61 -2.33
CA GLY A 122 3.71 15.09 -3.50
C GLY A 122 4.18 14.00 -4.48
N GLN A 123 3.99 12.71 -4.16
CA GLN A 123 4.32 11.57 -5.02
C GLN A 123 3.07 10.91 -5.62
N ASP A 124 1.92 11.57 -5.54
CA ASP A 124 0.60 11.04 -5.89
C ASP A 124 0.25 9.75 -5.12
N MET A 125 0.73 9.60 -3.88
CA MET A 125 0.38 8.46 -3.03
C MET A 125 -0.61 8.88 -1.95
N PHE A 126 -1.64 8.07 -1.73
CA PHE A 126 -2.60 8.26 -0.64
C PHE A 126 -2.11 7.56 0.64
N PRO A 127 -2.67 7.89 1.82
CA PRO A 127 -2.32 7.19 3.06
C PRO A 127 -2.52 5.67 2.96
N ALA A 128 -3.58 5.19 2.31
CA ALA A 128 -3.85 3.77 2.16
C ALA A 128 -2.81 3.05 1.27
N ASP A 129 -2.13 3.76 0.37
CA ASP A 129 -1.06 3.18 -0.45
C ASP A 129 0.11 2.72 0.42
N PHE A 130 0.45 3.50 1.45
CA PHE A 130 1.47 3.13 2.43
C PHE A 130 1.08 1.90 3.24
N LEU A 131 -0.20 1.74 3.59
CA LEU A 131 -0.67 0.52 4.26
C LEU A 131 -0.58 -0.72 3.37
N ILE A 132 -0.72 -0.56 2.05
CA ILE A 132 -0.51 -1.64 1.09
C ILE A 132 0.98 -2.00 1.00
N MET A 133 1.87 -1.00 0.96
CA MET A 133 3.32 -1.21 0.96
C MET A 133 3.81 -1.92 2.22
N ASN A 134 3.32 -1.45 3.37
CA ASN A 134 3.66 -1.97 4.69
C ASN A 134 2.83 -3.19 5.07
N GLU A 135 1.98 -3.64 4.14
CA GLU A 135 1.29 -4.91 4.27
C GLU A 135 0.36 -4.95 5.52
N ASP A 136 -0.20 -3.80 5.90
CA ASP A 136 -1.05 -3.63 7.09
C ASP A 136 -2.55 -3.73 6.73
N SER A 137 -3.03 -4.95 6.59
CA SER A 137 -4.42 -5.22 6.16
C SER A 137 -5.46 -4.78 7.18
N ARG A 138 -5.12 -4.76 8.47
CA ARG A 138 -6.02 -4.32 9.54
C ARG A 138 -6.27 -2.82 9.47
N ALA A 139 -5.20 -2.03 9.41
CA ALA A 139 -5.32 -0.58 9.24
C ALA A 139 -6.01 -0.23 7.92
N LEU A 140 -5.68 -0.96 6.83
CA LEU A 140 -6.34 -0.75 5.55
C LEU A 140 -7.85 -1.05 5.63
N ALA A 141 -8.26 -2.14 6.29
CA ALA A 141 -9.67 -2.49 6.46
C ALA A 141 -10.44 -1.37 7.16
N PHE A 142 -9.86 -0.79 8.22
CA PHE A 142 -10.42 0.36 8.92
C PHE A 142 -10.62 1.56 7.97
N LEU A 143 -9.63 1.90 7.15
CA LEU A 143 -9.78 2.99 6.17
C LEU A 143 -10.85 2.68 5.10
N VAL A 144 -10.93 1.44 4.63
CA VAL A 144 -11.96 1.00 3.66
C VAL A 144 -13.35 1.09 4.27
N GLU A 145 -13.53 0.74 5.54
CA GLU A 145 -14.80 0.92 6.28
C GLU A 145 -15.25 2.38 6.30
N LEU A 146 -14.30 3.31 6.40
CA LEU A 146 -14.53 4.76 6.41
C LEU A 146 -14.74 5.39 5.02
N GLY A 147 -14.68 4.59 3.96
CA GLY A 147 -15.00 5.04 2.60
C GLY A 147 -13.80 5.20 1.68
N VAL A 148 -12.61 4.73 2.04
CA VAL A 148 -11.52 4.57 1.06
C VAL A 148 -11.95 3.57 -0.02
N THR A 149 -11.82 3.97 -1.29
CA THR A 149 -12.13 3.16 -2.48
C THR A 149 -10.95 3.18 -3.46
N LYS A 150 -11.03 2.38 -4.52
CA LYS A 150 -10.04 2.41 -5.62
C LYS A 150 -10.02 3.73 -6.40
N ASP A 151 -11.10 4.50 -6.39
CA ASP A 151 -11.19 5.79 -7.09
C ASP A 151 -10.88 6.97 -6.15
N SER A 152 -10.92 6.75 -4.83
CA SER A 152 -10.79 7.79 -3.81
C SER A 152 -9.96 7.31 -2.60
N GLY A 153 -8.67 7.06 -2.80
CA GLY A 153 -7.73 6.78 -1.71
C GLY A 153 -6.79 5.60 -1.91
N ILE A 154 -6.88 4.85 -3.01
CA ILE A 154 -5.90 3.83 -3.38
C ILE A 154 -5.46 4.04 -4.82
N THR A 155 -4.16 4.12 -5.08
CA THR A 155 -3.67 4.24 -6.45
C THR A 155 -3.60 2.89 -7.17
N LYS A 156 -4.06 2.85 -8.42
CA LYS A 156 -3.83 1.70 -9.30
C LYS A 156 -2.34 1.37 -9.46
N LYS A 157 -1.48 2.39 -9.41
CA LYS A 157 -0.03 2.26 -9.48
C LYS A 157 0.53 1.45 -8.31
N ILE A 158 0.02 1.65 -7.08
CA ILE A 158 0.51 0.89 -5.92
C ILE A 158 0.18 -0.60 -6.06
N ILE A 159 -1.05 -0.93 -6.46
CA ILE A 159 -1.48 -2.32 -6.62
C ILE A 159 -0.59 -3.06 -7.61
N LYS A 160 -0.35 -2.43 -8.77
CA LYS A 160 0.54 -2.98 -9.80
C LYS A 160 1.98 -3.15 -9.31
N ARG A 161 2.47 -2.27 -8.44
CA ARG A 161 3.82 -2.35 -7.89
C ARG A 161 3.94 -3.48 -6.88
N GLU A 162 2.96 -3.62 -5.98
CA GLU A 162 3.04 -4.53 -4.83
C GLU A 162 2.43 -5.91 -5.07
N ILE A 163 1.71 -6.14 -6.17
CA ILE A 163 1.03 -7.42 -6.46
C ILE A 163 1.94 -8.65 -6.29
N LYS A 164 3.22 -8.53 -6.70
CA LYS A 164 4.22 -9.60 -6.55
C LYS A 164 4.52 -9.89 -5.08
N ASN A 165 4.74 -8.84 -4.28
CA ASN A 165 5.11 -8.95 -2.86
C ASN A 165 3.94 -9.53 -2.06
N LEU A 166 2.73 -9.01 -2.26
CA LEU A 166 1.51 -9.52 -1.62
C LEU A 166 1.29 -11.02 -1.89
N VAL A 167 1.54 -11.47 -3.12
CA VAL A 167 1.42 -12.89 -3.49
C VAL A 167 2.55 -13.74 -2.92
N ALA A 168 3.79 -13.25 -2.93
CA ALA A 168 4.93 -13.93 -2.33
C ALA A 168 4.73 -14.16 -0.83
N ASN A 169 4.18 -13.16 -0.14
CA ASN A 169 3.92 -13.19 1.30
C ASN A 169 2.55 -13.83 1.67
N GLY A 170 1.83 -14.38 0.68
CA GLY A 170 0.58 -15.11 0.93
C GLY A 170 -0.57 -14.26 1.50
N ARG A 171 -0.58 -12.94 1.21
CA ARG A 171 -1.47 -11.95 1.81
C ARG A 171 -2.91 -11.96 1.27
N LYS A 172 -3.61 -13.08 1.49
CA LYS A 172 -5.03 -13.27 1.11
C LYS A 172 -5.95 -12.26 1.79
N ASP A 173 -5.62 -11.91 3.03
CA ASP A 173 -6.28 -10.87 3.82
C ASP A 173 -6.23 -9.51 3.11
N MET A 174 -5.06 -9.12 2.60
CA MET A 174 -4.89 -7.86 1.87
C MET A 174 -5.74 -7.83 0.60
N PHE A 175 -5.74 -8.91 -0.19
CA PHE A 175 -6.61 -9.01 -1.37
C PHE A 175 -8.10 -8.92 -1.03
N THR A 176 -8.52 -9.46 0.12
CA THR A 176 -9.91 -9.40 0.56
C THR A 176 -10.32 -7.96 0.91
N VAL A 177 -9.44 -7.21 1.59
CA VAL A 177 -9.67 -5.79 1.90
C VAL A 177 -9.69 -4.94 0.63
N LEU A 178 -8.77 -5.18 -0.29
CA LEU A 178 -8.72 -4.49 -1.60
C LEU A 178 -9.95 -4.79 -2.45
N GLU A 179 -10.44 -6.03 -2.46
CA GLU A 179 -11.69 -6.39 -3.15
C GLU A 179 -12.87 -5.59 -2.61
N ALA A 180 -12.97 -5.41 -1.28
CA ALA A 180 -13.99 -4.57 -0.66
C ALA A 180 -13.85 -3.09 -1.07
N ALA A 181 -12.62 -2.56 -1.14
CA ALA A 181 -12.37 -1.20 -1.60
C ALA A 181 -12.77 -0.99 -3.07
N TYR A 182 -12.53 -2.00 -3.92
CA TYR A 182 -12.94 -1.98 -5.32
C TYR A 182 -14.46 -2.12 -5.48
N ALA A 183 -15.11 -2.94 -4.66
CA ALA A 183 -16.56 -3.13 -4.67
C ALA A 183 -17.35 -1.88 -4.24
N LYS A 184 -16.74 -1.03 -3.39
CA LYS A 184 -17.32 0.24 -2.94
C LYS A 184 -17.20 1.37 -3.96
N SER A 185 -16.27 1.29 -4.91
CA SER A 185 -16.24 2.23 -6.03
C SER A 185 -17.58 2.18 -6.77
N MET A 186 -18.03 3.34 -7.28
CA MET A 186 -19.27 3.48 -8.05
C MET A 186 -19.52 2.22 -8.89
N PRO A 187 -20.72 1.60 -8.81
CA PRO A 187 -21.04 0.37 -9.54
C PRO A 187 -21.10 0.68 -11.04
N GLY A 188 -19.92 0.82 -11.65
CA GLY A 188 -19.73 0.82 -13.08
C GLY A 188 -19.59 -0.62 -13.52
N VAL A 189 -20.44 -1.05 -14.45
CA VAL A 189 -20.17 -2.27 -15.20
C VAL A 189 -19.07 -1.92 -16.19
N SER A 190 -17.86 -2.45 -16.00
CA SER A 190 -16.82 -2.33 -17.03
C SER A 190 -17.10 -3.34 -18.14
N GLU A 191 -17.69 -2.87 -19.23
CA GLU A 191 -17.93 -3.70 -20.41
C GLU A 191 -16.61 -3.90 -21.16
N LYS A 192 -15.91 -5.01 -20.87
CA LYS A 192 -14.71 -5.40 -21.62
C LYS A 192 -14.94 -6.75 -22.29
N GLY A 193 -15.36 -6.70 -23.55
CA GLY A 193 -15.63 -7.90 -24.38
C GLY A 193 -17.05 -8.46 -24.24
N GLY A 194 -18.04 -7.63 -23.89
CA GLY A 194 -19.45 -8.03 -23.78
C GLY A 194 -19.81 -8.82 -22.50
N GLU A 195 -18.83 -9.06 -21.62
CA GLU A 195 -19.04 -9.70 -20.32
C GLU A 195 -19.13 -8.64 -19.21
N MET A 196 -20.24 -8.65 -18.49
CA MET A 196 -20.46 -7.83 -17.29
C MET A 196 -19.71 -8.45 -16.12
N ILE A 197 -18.54 -7.89 -15.79
CA ILE A 197 -17.69 -8.35 -14.69
C ILE A 197 -17.85 -7.38 -13.53
N PRO A 198 -18.19 -7.85 -12.32
CA PRO A 198 -18.13 -7.01 -11.12
C PRO A 198 -16.79 -6.30 -11.03
N GLU A 199 -16.81 -4.99 -10.82
CA GLU A 199 -15.59 -4.16 -10.80
C GLU A 199 -14.59 -4.63 -9.72
N SER A 200 -15.08 -5.25 -8.63
CA SER A 200 -14.24 -5.93 -7.63
C SER A 200 -13.29 -6.98 -8.23
N TYR A 201 -13.68 -7.65 -9.32
CA TYR A 201 -12.85 -8.63 -10.00
C TYR A 201 -11.81 -8.00 -10.94
N SER A 202 -11.89 -6.70 -11.24
CA SER A 202 -10.87 -6.00 -12.01
C SER A 202 -9.52 -6.00 -11.29
N LEU A 203 -9.54 -6.02 -9.94
CA LEU A 203 -8.37 -6.17 -9.07
C LEU A 203 -7.48 -7.36 -9.47
N TYR A 204 -8.07 -8.54 -9.66
CA TYR A 204 -7.30 -9.77 -9.94
C TYR A 204 -6.78 -9.84 -11.39
N ARG A 205 -7.19 -8.88 -12.23
CA ARG A 205 -6.69 -8.72 -13.61
C ARG A 205 -5.68 -7.58 -13.71
N GLU A 206 -5.37 -6.90 -12.62
CA GLU A 206 -4.33 -5.90 -12.61
C GLU A 206 -2.98 -6.52 -12.94
N LYS A 207 -2.30 -5.90 -13.90
CA LYS A 207 -1.00 -6.33 -14.39
C LYS A 207 0.04 -5.29 -14.02
N ASP A 208 1.16 -5.77 -13.49
CA ASP A 208 2.34 -4.96 -13.23
C ASP A 208 2.99 -4.44 -14.53
N LYS A 209 4.14 -3.78 -14.40
CA LYS A 209 4.92 -3.26 -15.54
C LYS A 209 5.43 -4.35 -16.49
N ASP A 210 5.53 -5.60 -16.03
CA ASP A 210 5.96 -6.77 -16.82
C ASP A 210 4.77 -7.51 -17.45
N GLY A 211 3.54 -7.00 -17.28
CA GLY A 211 2.32 -7.62 -17.78
C GLY A 211 1.85 -8.83 -16.96
N ARG A 212 2.34 -8.98 -15.73
CA ARG A 212 2.06 -10.12 -14.82
C ARG A 212 1.02 -9.72 -13.79
N ASP A 213 0.06 -10.60 -13.55
CA ASP A 213 -1.00 -10.43 -12.54
C ASP A 213 -0.76 -11.33 -11.32
N ALA A 214 -1.69 -11.31 -10.35
CA ALA A 214 -1.53 -12.07 -9.11
C ALA A 214 -1.41 -13.58 -9.35
N ILE A 215 -2.20 -14.13 -10.29
CA ILE A 215 -2.18 -15.58 -10.58
C ILE A 215 -0.86 -15.98 -11.27
N TYR A 216 -0.24 -15.09 -12.05
CA TYR A 216 1.13 -15.30 -12.56
C TYR A 216 2.06 -15.68 -11.42
N TYR A 217 2.12 -14.80 -10.41
CA TYR A 217 3.06 -14.88 -9.32
C TYR A 217 2.76 -16.08 -8.42
N ALA A 218 1.49 -16.37 -8.17
CA ALA A 218 1.09 -17.49 -7.34
C ALA A 218 1.55 -18.83 -7.95
N VAL A 219 1.36 -18.99 -9.26
CA VAL A 219 1.83 -20.17 -10.00
C VAL A 219 3.35 -20.20 -10.09
N SER A 220 3.97 -19.07 -10.38
CA SER A 220 5.44 -18.95 -10.52
C SER A 220 6.18 -19.27 -9.22
N PHE A 221 5.59 -18.97 -8.07
CA PHE A 221 6.17 -19.26 -6.75
C PHE A 221 5.74 -20.63 -6.22
N GLY A 222 4.82 -21.32 -6.87
CA GLY A 222 4.26 -22.57 -6.37
C GLY A 222 3.44 -22.40 -5.09
N ASN A 223 2.87 -21.21 -4.87
CA ASN A 223 2.03 -20.92 -3.71
C ASN A 223 0.62 -21.50 -3.92
N VAL A 224 0.45 -22.78 -3.55
CA VAL A 224 -0.79 -23.56 -3.75
C VAL A 224 -2.00 -22.85 -3.16
N ASP A 225 -1.89 -22.39 -1.91
CA ASP A 225 -2.96 -21.70 -1.20
C ASP A 225 -3.40 -20.41 -1.90
N MET A 226 -2.45 -19.64 -2.44
CA MET A 226 -2.77 -18.43 -3.18
C MET A 226 -3.37 -18.74 -4.55
N VAL A 227 -2.92 -19.80 -5.24
CA VAL A 227 -3.54 -20.27 -6.49
C VAL A 227 -5.00 -20.66 -6.25
N GLU A 228 -5.27 -21.44 -5.20
CA GLU A 228 -6.63 -21.83 -4.84
C GLU A 228 -7.50 -20.62 -4.50
N PHE A 229 -6.99 -19.70 -3.68
CA PHE A 229 -7.66 -18.45 -3.33
C PHE A 229 -8.03 -17.64 -4.59
N LEU A 230 -7.07 -17.37 -5.48
CA LEU A 230 -7.31 -16.57 -6.68
C LEU A 230 -8.28 -17.26 -7.66
N ILE A 231 -8.22 -18.59 -7.81
CA ILE A 231 -9.20 -19.33 -8.61
C ILE A 231 -10.61 -19.22 -8.01
N SER A 232 -10.73 -19.27 -6.68
CA SER A 232 -12.02 -19.09 -5.99
C SER A 232 -12.62 -17.70 -6.20
N LYS A 233 -11.78 -16.71 -6.49
CA LYS A 233 -12.16 -15.32 -6.85
C LYS A 233 -12.42 -15.13 -8.34
N PHE A 234 -12.78 -16.21 -9.03
CA PHE A 234 -13.23 -16.18 -10.42
C PHE A 234 -12.20 -15.63 -11.41
N VAL A 235 -10.90 -15.85 -11.13
CA VAL A 235 -9.85 -15.50 -12.10
C VAL A 235 -9.94 -16.41 -13.31
N ASN A 236 -10.37 -15.85 -14.44
CA ASN A 236 -10.45 -16.58 -15.71
C ASN A 236 -9.04 -16.82 -16.28
N LEU A 237 -8.57 -18.07 -16.16
CA LEU A 237 -7.25 -18.48 -16.64
C LEU A 237 -7.09 -18.33 -18.17
N ASN A 238 -8.18 -18.29 -18.94
CA ASN A 238 -8.14 -18.13 -20.40
C ASN A 238 -8.07 -16.66 -20.84
N VAL A 239 -8.71 -15.75 -20.10
CA VAL A 239 -8.75 -14.32 -20.46
C VAL A 239 -7.43 -13.63 -20.09
N ASN A 240 -6.84 -14.01 -18.95
CA ASN A 240 -5.58 -13.40 -18.49
C ASN A 240 -4.34 -13.86 -19.29
N TYR A 241 -4.45 -15.04 -19.93
CA TYR A 241 -3.41 -15.73 -20.68
C TYR A 241 -4.06 -16.29 -21.94
N GLY A 242 -4.20 -15.44 -22.96
CA GLY A 242 -4.92 -15.76 -24.19
C GLY A 242 -4.53 -17.10 -24.81
N SER A 243 -5.46 -17.72 -25.53
CA SER A 243 -5.21 -18.97 -26.26
C SER A 243 -3.97 -18.83 -27.14
N SER A 244 -3.05 -19.79 -27.07
CA SER A 244 -1.79 -19.80 -27.85
C SER A 244 -1.99 -19.99 -29.36
N PHE A 245 -3.17 -19.66 -29.91
CA PHE A 245 -3.57 -19.96 -31.28
C PHE A 245 -2.59 -19.39 -32.33
N TYR A 246 -1.84 -18.34 -31.97
CA TYR A 246 -0.76 -17.77 -32.80
C TYR A 246 0.65 -17.91 -32.19
N GLY A 247 0.86 -18.74 -31.17
CA GLY A 247 2.20 -19.00 -30.61
C GLY A 247 2.82 -17.87 -29.76
N PHE A 248 2.14 -16.73 -29.61
CA PHE A 248 2.64 -15.59 -28.82
C PHE A 248 2.02 -15.45 -27.42
N GLY A 249 0.90 -16.12 -27.14
CA GLY A 249 0.27 -16.13 -25.82
C GLY A 249 0.98 -17.11 -24.87
N LYS A 250 1.64 -16.59 -23.82
CA LYS A 250 2.14 -17.44 -22.73
C LYS A 250 0.94 -18.06 -22.01
N HIS A 251 0.81 -19.38 -22.04
CA HIS A 251 -0.22 -20.06 -21.28
C HIS A 251 0.17 -20.08 -19.79
N ILE A 252 -0.79 -20.05 -18.85
CA ILE A 252 -0.46 -20.18 -17.41
C ILE A 252 0.28 -21.49 -17.09
N LYS A 253 0.07 -22.53 -17.92
CA LYS A 253 0.83 -23.79 -17.88
C LYS A 253 2.31 -23.61 -18.26
N ASP A 254 2.66 -22.63 -19.10
CA ASP A 254 4.06 -22.34 -19.43
C ASP A 254 4.75 -21.60 -18.28
N VAL A 255 4.00 -20.82 -17.51
CA VAL A 255 4.48 -20.25 -16.24
C VAL A 255 4.79 -21.38 -15.27
N TRP A 256 3.84 -22.31 -15.09
CA TRP A 256 4.03 -23.51 -14.27
C TRP A 256 5.27 -24.32 -14.70
N LYS A 257 5.47 -24.59 -16.00
CA LYS A 257 6.66 -25.34 -16.48
C LYS A 257 8.00 -24.66 -16.15
N LYS A 258 8.01 -23.33 -16.02
CA LYS A 258 9.21 -22.53 -15.72
C LYS A 258 9.35 -22.18 -14.24
N ALA A 259 8.32 -22.45 -13.44
CA ALA A 259 8.29 -22.12 -12.03
C ALA A 259 9.27 -23.00 -11.24
N ASN A 260 9.94 -22.39 -10.27
CA ASN A 260 10.85 -23.08 -9.38
C ASN A 260 10.10 -23.49 -8.11
N PHE A 261 9.50 -24.69 -8.13
CA PHE A 261 8.70 -25.16 -7.00
C PHE A 261 9.60 -25.60 -5.83
N PRO A 262 9.22 -25.26 -4.58
CA PRO A 262 9.99 -25.70 -3.41
C PRO A 262 9.97 -27.23 -3.24
N ASN A 263 8.90 -27.90 -3.69
CA ASN A 263 8.81 -29.36 -3.71
C ASN A 263 7.92 -29.87 -4.86
N LYS A 264 8.09 -31.15 -5.22
CA LYS A 264 7.32 -31.80 -6.30
C LYS A 264 5.81 -31.88 -6.02
N GLY A 265 5.41 -31.94 -4.75
CA GLY A 265 4.00 -31.99 -4.34
C GLY A 265 3.25 -30.72 -4.72
N SER A 266 3.80 -29.56 -4.36
CA SER A 266 3.26 -28.25 -4.71
C SER A 266 3.15 -28.05 -6.23
N SER A 267 4.15 -28.51 -6.99
CA SER A 267 4.10 -28.48 -8.46
C SER A 267 2.91 -29.24 -9.02
N LYS A 268 2.67 -30.47 -8.54
CA LYS A 268 1.52 -31.28 -8.96
C LYS A 268 0.19 -30.65 -8.56
N GLN A 269 0.07 -30.16 -7.32
CA GLN A 269 -1.15 -29.51 -6.84
C GLN A 269 -1.51 -28.27 -7.66
N VAL A 270 -0.54 -27.39 -7.95
CA VAL A 270 -0.77 -26.22 -8.81
C VAL A 270 -1.21 -26.65 -10.21
N TYR A 271 -0.58 -27.68 -10.80
CA TYR A 271 -0.98 -28.20 -12.11
C TYR A 271 -2.42 -28.72 -12.11
N ASP A 272 -2.80 -29.49 -11.09
CA ASP A 272 -4.13 -30.07 -10.96
C ASP A 272 -5.19 -28.96 -10.80
N LEU A 273 -4.91 -27.93 -10.00
CA LEU A 273 -5.77 -26.74 -9.84
C LEU A 273 -5.96 -25.99 -11.16
N ILE A 274 -4.88 -25.71 -11.88
CA ILE A 274 -4.94 -25.04 -13.19
C ILE A 274 -5.76 -25.88 -14.17
N SER A 275 -5.49 -27.19 -14.25
CA SER A 275 -6.12 -28.08 -15.23
C SER A 275 -7.61 -28.29 -14.95
N LYS A 276 -8.01 -28.37 -13.68
CA LYS A 276 -9.41 -28.53 -13.26
C LYS A 276 -10.28 -27.28 -13.53
N ASN A 277 -9.66 -26.10 -13.60
CA ASN A 277 -10.37 -24.82 -13.73
C ASN A 277 -10.18 -24.15 -15.09
N GLN A 278 -9.33 -24.69 -15.96
CA GLN A 278 -9.19 -24.23 -17.34
C GLN A 278 -10.49 -24.43 -18.12
N GLY A 279 -10.92 -23.43 -18.89
CA GLY A 279 -12.11 -23.53 -19.75
C GLY A 279 -13.45 -23.30 -19.06
N LYS A 280 -13.49 -23.12 -17.73
CA LYS A 280 -14.72 -22.75 -17.05
C LYS A 280 -14.92 -21.24 -17.14
N PRO A 281 -16.11 -20.75 -17.55
CA PRO A 281 -16.41 -19.34 -17.43
C PRO A 281 -16.25 -18.94 -15.95
N ALA A 282 -15.69 -17.76 -15.74
CA ALA A 282 -15.46 -17.22 -14.40
C ALA A 282 -16.78 -16.91 -13.66
N TYR A 283 -17.93 -16.99 -14.31
CA TYR A 283 -19.22 -16.61 -13.74
C TYR A 283 -20.23 -17.68 -14.15
N LYS A 284 -20.99 -18.19 -13.18
CA LYS A 284 -22.18 -19.03 -13.41
C LYS A 284 -23.42 -18.23 -13.11
#